data_AF-B4H6N1-F1
#
_entry.id   AF-B4H6N1-F1
#
_cell.length_a   1.000
_cell.length_b   1.000
_cell.length_c   1.000
_cell.angle_alpha   90.00
_cell.angle_beta   90.00
_cell.angle_gamma   90.00
#
_symmetry.space_group_name_H-M   'P 1'
#
loop_
_entity.id
_entity.type
_entity.pdbx_description
1 polymer ?
#
loop_
_entity_poly.entity_id
_entity_poly.type
_entity_poly.pdbx_seq_one_letter_code
_entity_poly.pdbx_strand_id
1 'polypeptide(L)'
;MAKTKNSPCTIKKRLEQQVAILRRELASARVDQNDISRKYAARVRQQAGSGSFSDESLKLKKRIKILERENHEQNQYISYLEEQIKLMPAQYESRMVDLKKSAKLAERELNKVYHGMRSIKEQVKQVDKLKDSVAVLKARLERRDFIIAHYEAQNSKRTVIVEDLQGHQKSESHHKKCHTTTPTPKPTSEPTDVTAESETEPQGSLLVEKYKKLDNIRAPLKHKLRSVDFCSLAAALRMKGKQSGSI
;
A
#
# COMPACT_ATOMS: atom_id res chain seq x y z
N MET A 1 -3.81 17.08 -16.92
CA MET A 1 -3.05 16.80 -15.68
C MET A 1 -2.25 18.05 -15.30
N ALA A 2 -2.47 18.64 -14.12
CA ALA A 2 -1.75 19.83 -13.68
C ALA A 2 -0.52 19.47 -12.82
N LYS A 3 0.69 19.75 -13.32
CA LYS A 3 1.94 19.61 -12.53
C LYS A 3 2.06 20.81 -11.57
N THR A 4 1.73 20.62 -10.30
CA THR A 4 1.81 21.64 -9.24
C THR A 4 3.26 21.96 -8.84
N LYS A 5 3.96 22.77 -9.66
CA LYS A 5 5.36 23.21 -9.49
C LYS A 5 5.64 24.06 -8.22
N ASN A 6 4.72 24.14 -7.26
CA ASN A 6 4.69 25.20 -6.23
C ASN A 6 5.35 24.83 -4.89
N SER A 7 5.96 23.63 -4.78
CA SER A 7 6.56 23.13 -3.53
C SER A 7 7.92 23.77 -3.15
N PRO A 8 8.91 23.94 -4.05
CA PRO A 8 10.23 24.45 -3.65
C PRO A 8 10.21 25.90 -3.15
N CYS A 9 9.28 26.71 -3.68
CA CYS A 9 9.19 28.15 -3.40
C CYS A 9 8.78 28.44 -1.95
N THR A 10 7.77 27.74 -1.42
CA THR A 10 7.32 27.94 -0.02
C THR A 10 8.33 27.41 0.99
N ILE A 11 8.99 26.31 0.66
CA ILE A 11 10.08 25.72 1.44
C ILE A 11 11.27 26.67 1.57
N LYS A 12 11.80 27.18 0.44
CA LYS A 12 12.93 28.12 0.44
C LYS A 12 12.57 29.41 1.18
N LYS A 13 11.38 29.97 0.93
CA LYS A 13 10.88 31.17 1.62
C LYS A 13 10.75 30.99 3.13
N ARG A 14 10.35 29.81 3.62
CA ARG A 14 10.30 29.54 5.08
C ARG A 14 11.70 29.54 5.70
N LEU A 15 12.70 28.93 5.04
CA LEU A 15 14.09 28.98 5.50
C LEU A 15 14.63 30.42 5.47
N GLU A 16 14.40 31.16 4.38
CA GLU A 16 14.79 32.58 4.25
C GLU A 16 14.14 33.46 5.34
N GLN A 17 12.87 33.21 5.65
CA GLN A 17 12.15 33.87 6.74
C GLN A 17 12.74 33.55 8.11
N GLN A 18 13.10 32.28 8.39
CA GLN A 18 13.74 31.90 9.65
C GLN A 18 15.14 32.53 9.79
N VAL A 19 15.94 32.55 8.72
CA VAL A 19 17.23 33.27 8.68
C VAL A 19 17.03 34.77 8.92
N ALA A 20 15.99 35.39 8.34
CA ALA A 20 15.69 36.81 8.52
C ALA A 20 15.24 37.15 9.95
N ILE A 21 14.51 36.25 10.62
CA ILE A 21 14.13 36.41 12.04
C ILE A 21 15.38 36.36 12.93
N LEU A 22 16.19 35.29 12.83
CA LEU A 22 17.41 35.15 13.64
C LEU A 22 18.41 36.30 13.39
N ARG A 23 18.53 36.80 12.16
CA ARG A 23 19.37 37.97 11.85
C ARG A 23 18.85 39.27 12.47
N ARG A 24 17.52 39.44 12.58
CA ARG A 24 16.90 40.60 13.26
C ARG A 24 17.11 40.51 14.77
N GLU A 25 16.95 39.32 15.33
CA GLU A 25 17.16 39.03 16.76
C GLU A 25 18.63 39.27 17.16
N LEU A 26 19.57 38.77 16.37
CA LEU A 26 21.01 39.04 16.50
C LEU A 26 21.33 40.54 16.39
N ALA A 27 20.67 41.27 15.50
CA ALA A 27 20.84 42.71 15.37
C ALA A 27 20.35 43.46 16.63
N SER A 28 19.22 43.03 17.23
CA SER A 28 18.75 43.56 18.52
C SER A 28 19.75 43.28 19.63
N ALA A 29 20.12 42.00 19.82
CA ALA A 29 21.05 41.59 20.88
C ALA A 29 22.39 42.35 20.81
N ARG A 30 22.92 42.61 19.60
CA ARG A 30 24.10 43.45 19.41
C ARG A 30 23.87 44.93 19.78
N VAL A 31 22.69 45.49 19.58
CA VAL A 31 22.35 46.86 20.06
C VAL A 31 22.28 46.87 21.59
N ASP A 32 21.58 45.90 22.18
CA ASP A 32 21.45 45.74 23.63
C ASP A 32 22.82 45.58 24.31
N GLN A 33 23.69 44.75 23.74
CA GLN A 33 25.08 44.56 24.19
C GLN A 33 25.93 45.83 24.08
N ASN A 34 25.81 46.57 22.97
CA ASN A 34 26.53 47.85 22.80
C ASN A 34 26.10 48.86 23.87
N ASP A 35 24.82 48.89 24.23
CA ASP A 35 24.31 49.78 25.26
C ASP A 35 24.65 49.34 26.69
N ILE A 36 24.70 48.03 26.98
CA ILE A 36 25.29 47.50 28.22
C ILE A 36 26.76 47.90 28.33
N SER A 37 27.53 47.75 27.25
CA SER A 37 28.95 48.12 27.18
C SER A 37 29.16 49.64 27.35
N ARG A 38 28.29 50.46 26.76
CA ARG A 38 28.26 51.93 26.93
C ARG A 38 27.98 52.32 28.39
N LYS A 39 26.99 51.67 29.03
CA LYS A 39 26.62 51.86 30.44
C LYS A 39 27.77 51.45 31.37
N TYR A 40 28.42 50.31 31.11
CA TYR A 40 29.61 49.84 31.82
C TYR A 40 30.77 50.85 31.73
N ALA A 41 31.15 51.27 30.52
CA ALA A 41 32.23 52.23 30.32
C ALA A 41 31.97 53.58 30.99
N ALA A 42 30.71 54.05 31.02
CA ALA A 42 30.33 55.24 31.76
C ALA A 42 30.48 55.07 33.29
N ARG A 43 30.06 53.92 33.85
CA ARG A 43 30.20 53.64 35.29
C ARG A 43 31.67 53.45 35.72
N VAL A 44 32.50 52.79 34.92
CA VAL A 44 33.94 52.65 35.20
C VAL A 44 34.65 54.02 35.21
N ARG A 45 34.33 54.93 34.26
CA ARG A 45 34.86 56.30 34.29
C ARG A 45 34.39 57.09 35.52
N GLN A 46 33.14 56.93 35.95
CA GLN A 46 32.65 57.53 37.20
C GLN A 46 33.38 57.00 38.44
N GLN A 47 33.78 55.72 38.46
CA GLN A 47 34.55 55.16 39.55
C GLN A 47 35.99 55.70 39.56
N ALA A 48 36.64 55.77 38.39
CA ALA A 48 38.00 56.29 38.27
C ALA A 48 38.12 57.79 38.60
N GLY A 49 37.06 58.57 38.38
CA GLY A 49 36.99 59.99 38.72
C GLY A 49 36.55 60.31 40.15
N SER A 50 36.14 59.32 40.95
CA SER A 50 35.65 59.53 42.33
C SER A 50 36.65 59.00 43.36
N GLY A 51 37.48 59.90 43.90
CA GLY A 51 38.49 59.59 44.91
C GLY A 51 37.95 59.31 46.32
N SER A 52 36.63 59.07 46.49
CA SER A 52 35.98 58.91 47.79
C SER A 52 35.58 57.46 48.05
N PHE A 53 36.07 56.90 49.18
CA PHE A 53 35.72 55.56 49.66
C PHE A 53 34.38 55.53 50.42
N SER A 54 33.33 56.12 49.82
CA SER A 54 31.98 56.13 50.39
C SER A 54 31.14 54.90 49.97
N ASP A 55 29.97 54.75 50.58
CA ASP A 55 28.93 53.79 50.18
C ASP A 55 28.56 53.87 48.69
N GLU A 56 28.75 55.02 48.04
CA GLU A 56 28.49 55.19 46.61
C GLU A 56 29.49 54.40 45.77
N SER A 57 30.75 54.33 46.18
CA SER A 57 31.78 53.50 45.55
C SER A 57 31.43 52.01 45.65
N LEU A 58 30.90 51.57 46.80
CA LEU A 58 30.41 50.19 46.98
C LEU A 58 29.16 49.89 46.12
N LYS A 59 28.20 50.82 46.03
CA LYS A 59 27.02 50.72 45.15
C LYS A 59 27.42 50.67 43.66
N LEU A 60 28.38 51.51 43.27
CA LEU A 60 28.91 51.60 41.90
C LEU A 60 29.64 50.31 41.51
N LYS A 61 30.56 49.81 42.35
CA LYS A 61 31.26 48.53 42.15
C LYS A 61 30.28 47.34 42.06
N LYS A 62 29.21 47.33 42.85
CA LYS A 62 28.13 46.33 42.72
C LYS A 62 27.42 46.41 41.36
N ARG A 63 27.06 47.61 40.86
CA ARG A 63 26.39 47.74 39.54
C ARG A 63 27.32 47.42 38.37
N ILE A 64 28.61 47.74 38.47
CA ILE A 64 29.65 47.35 37.49
C ILE A 64 29.70 45.82 37.36
N LYS A 65 29.79 45.09 38.47
CA LYS A 65 29.78 43.61 38.47
C LYS A 65 28.50 42.98 37.93
N ILE A 66 27.36 43.68 37.98
CA ILE A 66 26.12 43.23 37.34
C ILE A 66 26.19 43.47 35.82
N LEU A 67 26.66 44.64 35.37
CA LEU A 67 26.84 44.96 33.95
C LEU A 67 27.87 44.02 33.25
N GLU A 68 28.92 43.59 33.97
CA GLU A 68 29.86 42.55 33.50
C GLU A 68 29.13 41.24 33.17
N ARG A 69 28.23 40.80 34.07
CA ARG A 69 27.44 39.58 33.88
C ARG A 69 26.41 39.74 32.74
N GLU A 70 25.65 40.83 32.74
CA GLU A 70 24.70 41.17 31.68
C GLU A 70 25.37 41.15 30.28
N ASN A 71 26.62 41.64 30.18
CA ASN A 71 27.39 41.60 28.94
C ASN A 71 27.89 40.18 28.59
N HIS A 72 28.35 39.40 29.58
CA HIS A 72 28.80 38.03 29.35
C HIS A 72 27.66 37.13 28.87
N GLU A 73 26.48 37.24 29.48
CA GLU A 73 25.26 36.53 29.09
C GLU A 73 24.83 36.89 27.65
N GLN A 74 24.89 38.18 27.28
CA GLN A 74 24.63 38.62 25.89
C GLN A 74 25.67 38.11 24.88
N ASN A 75 26.97 38.07 25.24
CA ASN A 75 28.00 37.48 24.37
C ASN A 75 27.72 35.99 24.07
N GLN A 76 27.32 35.22 25.08
CA GLN A 76 26.94 33.81 24.91
C GLN A 76 25.73 33.68 23.97
N TYR A 77 24.72 34.52 24.16
CA TYR A 77 23.50 34.48 23.35
C TYR A 77 23.73 34.89 21.87
N ILE A 78 24.52 35.94 21.63
CA ILE A 78 24.95 36.34 20.27
C ILE A 78 25.74 35.20 19.60
N SER A 79 26.68 34.56 20.31
CA SER A 79 27.45 33.42 19.80
C SER A 79 26.54 32.25 19.39
N TYR A 80 25.53 31.94 20.21
CA TYR A 80 24.52 30.93 19.90
C TYR A 80 23.72 31.29 18.63
N LEU A 81 23.24 32.52 18.50
CA LEU A 81 22.48 32.97 17.33
C LEU A 81 23.34 32.90 16.04
N GLU A 82 24.62 33.28 16.13
CA GLU A 82 25.57 33.18 15.01
C GLU A 82 25.78 31.72 14.57
N GLU A 83 25.92 30.79 15.52
CA GLU A 83 26.00 29.36 15.22
C GLU A 83 24.70 28.83 14.59
N GLN A 84 23.52 29.18 15.11
CA GLN A 84 22.25 28.75 14.51
C GLN A 84 22.08 29.26 13.08
N ILE A 85 22.41 30.53 12.82
CA ILE A 85 22.37 31.12 11.46
C ILE A 85 23.34 30.40 10.51
N LYS A 86 24.51 29.95 11.01
CA LYS A 86 25.53 29.22 10.25
C LYS A 86 25.13 27.77 9.96
N LEU A 87 24.57 27.05 10.93
CA LEU A 87 24.25 25.62 10.81
C LEU A 87 22.91 25.34 10.11
N MET A 88 21.90 26.19 10.30
CA MET A 88 20.53 25.93 9.83
C MET A 88 20.42 25.66 8.31
N PRO A 89 21.15 26.36 7.40
CA PRO A 89 21.10 26.04 5.97
C PRO A 89 21.55 24.61 5.65
N ALA A 90 22.64 24.13 6.27
CA ALA A 90 23.15 22.78 6.04
C ALA A 90 22.23 21.69 6.63
N GLN A 91 21.67 21.93 7.82
CA GLN A 91 20.65 21.06 8.40
C GLN A 91 19.40 20.97 7.52
N TYR A 92 18.99 22.09 6.91
CA TYR A 92 17.83 22.14 6.03
C TYR A 92 18.07 21.40 4.71
N GLU A 93 19.21 21.61 4.05
CA GLU A 93 19.55 20.93 2.80
C GLU A 93 19.64 19.40 3.01
N SER A 94 20.25 18.94 4.12
CA SER A 94 20.28 17.53 4.50
C SER A 94 18.87 16.91 4.59
N ARG A 95 17.95 17.57 5.32
CA ARG A 95 16.53 17.14 5.41
C ARG A 95 15.84 17.14 4.05
N MET A 96 16.13 18.10 3.17
CA MET A 96 15.58 18.16 1.81
C MET A 96 16.11 17.04 0.91
N VAL A 97 17.39 16.67 1.03
CA VAL A 97 17.97 15.51 0.34
C VAL A 97 17.28 14.22 0.76
N ASP A 98 17.02 14.02 2.05
CA ASP A 98 16.37 12.79 2.54
C ASP A 98 14.87 12.72 2.21
N LEU A 99 14.15 13.84 2.28
CA LEU A 99 12.78 13.94 1.75
C LEU A 99 12.73 13.60 0.25
N LYS A 100 13.72 14.04 -0.53
CA LYS A 100 13.84 13.74 -1.97
C LYS A 100 14.20 12.28 -2.24
N LYS A 101 15.01 11.62 -1.40
CA LYS A 101 15.24 10.16 -1.44
C LYS A 101 13.94 9.39 -1.14
N SER A 102 13.24 9.78 -0.08
CA SER A 102 11.99 9.14 0.37
C SER A 102 10.88 9.25 -0.69
N ALA A 103 10.67 10.44 -1.26
CA ALA A 103 9.71 10.66 -2.34
C ALA A 103 10.00 9.77 -3.58
N LYS A 104 11.28 9.63 -3.97
CA LYS A 104 11.72 8.72 -5.05
C LYS A 104 11.55 7.24 -4.72
N LEU A 105 11.48 6.85 -3.45
CA LEU A 105 11.12 5.48 -3.06
C LEU A 105 9.61 5.28 -3.19
N ALA A 106 8.79 6.17 -2.62
CA ALA A 106 7.34 6.12 -2.72
C ALA A 106 6.85 6.12 -4.18
N GLU A 107 7.45 6.92 -5.07
CA GLU A 107 7.17 6.92 -6.50
C GLU A 107 7.47 5.57 -7.18
N ARG A 108 8.56 4.89 -6.79
CA ARG A 108 8.89 3.56 -7.33
C ARG A 108 7.92 2.49 -6.85
N GLU A 109 7.56 2.48 -5.57
CA GLU A 109 6.58 1.50 -5.03
C GLU A 109 5.18 1.74 -5.60
N LEU A 110 4.73 2.99 -5.74
CA LEU A 110 3.47 3.32 -6.42
C LEU A 110 3.47 2.85 -7.88
N ASN A 111 4.58 3.03 -8.60
CA ASN A 111 4.73 2.52 -9.96
C ASN A 111 4.68 0.98 -10.01
N LYS A 112 5.28 0.25 -9.05
CA LYS A 112 5.11 -1.22 -8.96
C LYS A 112 3.64 -1.61 -8.79
N VAL A 113 2.91 -0.92 -7.90
CA VAL A 113 1.46 -1.15 -7.69
C VAL A 113 0.67 -0.92 -8.99
N TYR A 114 0.97 0.14 -9.75
CA TYR A 114 0.34 0.37 -11.07
C TYR A 114 0.72 -0.66 -12.14
N HIS A 115 1.85 -1.36 -12.04
CA HIS A 115 2.15 -2.50 -12.91
C HIS A 115 1.42 -3.77 -12.45
N GLY A 116 1.42 -4.07 -11.14
CA GLY A 116 0.68 -5.19 -10.55
C GLY A 116 -0.81 -5.11 -10.84
N MET A 117 -1.45 -3.96 -10.64
CA MET A 117 -2.88 -3.75 -10.91
C MET A 117 -3.23 -3.87 -12.41
N ARG A 118 -2.31 -3.55 -13.32
CA ARG A 118 -2.48 -3.81 -14.77
C ARG A 118 -2.37 -5.30 -15.09
N SER A 119 -1.42 -6.01 -14.47
CA SER A 119 -1.28 -7.47 -14.60
C SER A 119 -2.53 -8.21 -14.11
N ILE A 120 -3.02 -7.88 -12.91
CA ILE A 120 -4.27 -8.41 -12.34
C ILE A 120 -5.45 -8.14 -13.27
N LYS A 121 -5.58 -6.93 -13.82
CA LYS A 121 -6.65 -6.59 -14.76
C LYS A 121 -6.63 -7.45 -16.04
N GLU A 122 -5.45 -7.87 -16.52
CA GLU A 122 -5.36 -8.78 -17.66
C GLU A 122 -5.67 -10.23 -17.28
N GLN A 123 -5.19 -10.68 -16.12
CA GLN A 123 -5.51 -12.01 -15.56
C GLN A 123 -7.02 -12.20 -15.35
N VAL A 124 -7.73 -11.17 -14.84
CA VAL A 124 -9.19 -11.20 -14.68
C VAL A 124 -9.90 -11.46 -16.02
N LYS A 125 -9.53 -10.75 -17.10
CA LYS A 125 -10.10 -11.01 -18.45
C LYS A 125 -9.85 -12.44 -18.94
N GLN A 126 -8.73 -13.05 -18.57
CA GLN A 126 -8.42 -14.44 -18.94
C GLN A 126 -9.32 -15.42 -18.17
N VAL A 127 -9.57 -15.14 -16.89
CA VAL A 127 -10.54 -15.90 -16.06
C VAL A 127 -11.96 -15.74 -16.60
N ASP A 128 -12.38 -14.53 -17.01
CA ASP A 128 -13.70 -14.29 -17.62
C ASP A 128 -13.88 -15.11 -18.90
N LYS A 129 -12.92 -15.04 -19.84
CA LYS A 129 -12.93 -15.86 -21.07
C LYS A 129 -13.01 -17.37 -20.80
N LEU A 130 -12.30 -17.84 -19.77
CA LEU A 130 -12.30 -19.25 -19.38
C LEU A 130 -13.65 -19.64 -18.77
N LYS A 131 -14.25 -18.78 -17.94
CA LYS A 131 -15.58 -18.95 -17.35
C LYS A 131 -16.66 -19.04 -18.42
N ASP A 132 -16.63 -18.16 -19.43
CA ASP A 132 -17.55 -18.21 -20.57
C ASP A 132 -17.38 -19.52 -21.37
N SER A 133 -16.14 -19.94 -21.60
CA SER A 133 -15.83 -21.21 -22.28
C SER A 133 -16.36 -22.43 -21.50
N VAL A 134 -16.22 -22.44 -20.17
CA VAL A 134 -16.79 -23.48 -19.29
C VAL A 134 -18.31 -23.46 -19.32
N ALA A 135 -18.96 -22.29 -19.36
CA ALA A 135 -20.41 -22.20 -19.48
C ALA A 135 -20.93 -22.82 -20.80
N VAL A 136 -20.27 -22.56 -21.93
CA VAL A 136 -20.59 -23.18 -23.23
C VAL A 136 -20.38 -24.70 -23.19
N LEU A 137 -19.33 -25.19 -22.53
CA LEU A 137 -19.08 -26.63 -22.39
C LEU A 137 -20.13 -27.31 -21.48
N LYS A 138 -20.56 -26.67 -20.40
CA LYS A 138 -21.64 -27.18 -19.53
C LYS A 138 -22.96 -27.29 -20.29
N ALA A 139 -23.39 -26.24 -21.00
CA ALA A 139 -24.62 -26.29 -21.79
C ALA A 139 -24.58 -27.35 -22.91
N ARG A 140 -23.39 -27.67 -23.44
CA ARG A 140 -23.20 -28.78 -24.39
C ARG A 140 -23.27 -30.16 -23.72
N LEU A 141 -22.81 -30.29 -22.47
CA LEU A 141 -22.92 -31.51 -21.68
C LEU A 141 -24.39 -31.77 -21.28
N GLU A 142 -25.03 -30.78 -20.66
CA GLU A 142 -26.45 -30.82 -20.26
C GLU A 142 -27.38 -31.21 -21.43
N ARG A 143 -27.11 -30.68 -22.63
CA ARG A 143 -27.83 -31.07 -23.86
C ARG A 143 -27.58 -32.52 -24.28
N ARG A 144 -26.35 -33.05 -24.12
CA ARG A 144 -26.06 -34.46 -24.39
C ARG A 144 -26.75 -35.37 -23.39
N ASP A 145 -26.68 -35.04 -22.11
CA ASP A 145 -27.24 -35.83 -21.02
C ASP A 145 -28.78 -35.92 -21.15
N PHE A 146 -29.44 -34.82 -21.52
CA PHE A 146 -30.86 -34.81 -21.89
C PHE A 146 -31.19 -35.73 -23.07
N ILE A 147 -30.37 -35.72 -24.14
CA ILE A 147 -30.57 -36.58 -25.32
C ILE A 147 -30.38 -38.05 -24.94
N ILE A 148 -29.37 -38.37 -24.14
CA ILE A 148 -29.11 -39.72 -23.65
C ILE A 148 -30.30 -40.22 -22.82
N ALA A 149 -30.72 -39.47 -21.81
CA ALA A 149 -31.86 -39.81 -20.95
C ALA A 149 -33.16 -40.00 -21.75
N HIS A 150 -33.39 -39.20 -22.81
CA HIS A 150 -34.53 -39.39 -23.72
C HIS A 150 -34.45 -40.73 -24.48
N TYR A 151 -33.29 -41.09 -25.03
CA TYR A 151 -33.12 -42.37 -25.72
C TYR A 151 -33.14 -43.58 -24.78
N GLU A 152 -32.61 -43.45 -23.56
CA GLU A 152 -32.70 -44.48 -22.51
C GLU A 152 -34.16 -44.71 -22.09
N ALA A 153 -34.93 -43.65 -21.88
CA ALA A 153 -36.37 -43.74 -21.59
C ALA A 153 -37.18 -44.30 -22.76
N GLN A 154 -36.77 -44.06 -24.02
CA GLN A 154 -37.40 -44.68 -25.19
C GLN A 154 -37.02 -46.16 -25.33
N ASN A 155 -35.77 -46.53 -25.07
CA ASN A 155 -35.31 -47.91 -25.12
C ASN A 155 -35.93 -48.74 -23.99
N SER A 156 -35.98 -48.24 -22.76
CA SER A 156 -36.66 -48.90 -21.63
C SER A 156 -38.10 -49.29 -21.98
N LYS A 157 -38.87 -48.38 -22.59
CA LYS A 157 -40.24 -48.66 -23.08
C LYS A 157 -40.27 -49.77 -24.15
N ARG A 158 -39.26 -49.84 -25.02
CA ARG A 158 -39.14 -50.91 -26.02
C ARG A 158 -38.76 -52.25 -25.38
N THR A 159 -37.88 -52.25 -24.37
CA THR A 159 -37.50 -53.46 -23.64
C THR A 159 -38.72 -54.08 -22.96
N VAL A 160 -39.54 -53.27 -22.27
CA VAL A 160 -40.80 -53.73 -21.66
C VAL A 160 -41.72 -54.38 -22.70
N ILE A 161 -41.94 -53.73 -23.86
CA ILE A 161 -42.77 -54.31 -24.94
C ILE A 161 -42.20 -55.64 -25.46
N VAL A 162 -40.87 -55.78 -25.55
CA VAL A 162 -40.21 -57.04 -25.96
C VAL A 162 -40.34 -58.12 -24.86
N GLU A 163 -40.24 -57.74 -23.59
CA GLU A 163 -40.44 -58.62 -22.44
C GLU A 163 -41.89 -59.12 -22.35
N ASP A 164 -42.88 -58.23 -22.54
CA ASP A 164 -44.31 -58.57 -22.61
C ASP A 164 -44.60 -59.57 -23.76
N LEU A 165 -44.11 -59.27 -24.97
CA LEU A 165 -44.27 -60.15 -26.14
C LEU A 165 -43.59 -61.51 -25.93
N GLN A 166 -42.39 -61.54 -25.34
CA GLN A 166 -41.68 -62.78 -25.08
C GLN A 166 -42.25 -63.56 -23.89
N GLY A 167 -42.93 -62.88 -22.95
CA GLY A 167 -43.76 -63.49 -21.91
C GLY A 167 -44.99 -64.17 -22.51
N HIS A 168 -45.71 -63.47 -23.41
CA HIS A 168 -46.86 -64.05 -24.11
C HIS A 168 -46.48 -65.27 -24.96
N GLN A 169 -45.40 -65.22 -25.75
CA GLN A 169 -44.92 -66.39 -26.50
C GLN A 169 -44.58 -67.58 -25.58
N LYS A 170 -44.03 -67.35 -24.39
CA LYS A 170 -43.80 -68.43 -23.40
C LYS A 170 -45.12 -69.01 -22.88
N SER A 171 -46.14 -68.19 -22.65
CA SER A 171 -47.47 -68.67 -22.23
C SER A 171 -48.18 -69.51 -23.30
N GLU A 172 -48.02 -69.20 -24.59
CA GLU A 172 -48.59 -69.99 -25.69
C GLU A 172 -47.75 -71.24 -26.04
N SER A 173 -46.46 -71.29 -25.70
CA SER A 173 -45.55 -72.39 -26.07
C SER A 173 -45.77 -73.73 -25.34
N HIS A 174 -46.77 -73.83 -24.44
CA HIS A 174 -46.99 -75.03 -23.62
C HIS A 174 -47.48 -76.28 -24.39
N HIS A 175 -47.56 -76.24 -25.72
CA HIS A 175 -47.76 -77.43 -26.57
C HIS A 175 -46.79 -77.52 -27.76
N LYS A 176 -45.57 -78.01 -27.50
CA LYS A 176 -45.03 -79.27 -28.09
C LYS A 176 -43.66 -79.66 -27.53
N LYS A 177 -43.44 -80.97 -27.36
CA LYS A 177 -42.10 -81.56 -27.22
C LYS A 177 -41.39 -81.56 -28.57
N CYS A 178 -40.09 -81.28 -28.58
CA CYS A 178 -39.08 -82.24 -29.05
C CYS A 178 -37.66 -81.83 -28.64
N HIS A 179 -36.72 -82.78 -28.76
CA HIS A 179 -35.31 -82.63 -28.38
C HIS A 179 -34.47 -82.02 -29.50
N THR A 180 -33.30 -81.44 -29.18
CA THR A 180 -31.96 -81.91 -29.62
C THR A 180 -30.86 -81.06 -28.96
N THR A 181 -29.63 -81.58 -28.91
CA THR A 181 -28.45 -81.07 -28.20
C THR A 181 -27.68 -79.93 -28.89
N THR A 182 -27.02 -79.13 -28.03
CA THR A 182 -25.70 -78.46 -28.14
C THR A 182 -24.87 -78.61 -29.44
N PRO A 183 -24.10 -77.57 -29.86
CA PRO A 183 -22.90 -77.18 -29.08
C PRO A 183 -22.60 -75.66 -28.93
N THR A 184 -21.66 -75.38 -28.03
CA THR A 184 -21.08 -74.07 -27.69
C THR A 184 -19.92 -73.65 -28.62
N PRO A 185 -19.68 -72.34 -28.80
CA PRO A 185 -18.35 -71.80 -29.09
C PRO A 185 -17.59 -71.47 -27.78
N LYS A 186 -16.26 -71.60 -27.79
CA LYS A 186 -15.35 -71.11 -26.74
C LYS A 186 -14.80 -69.71 -27.08
N PRO A 187 -14.25 -68.95 -26.12
CA PRO A 187 -13.60 -67.67 -26.40
C PRO A 187 -12.25 -67.86 -27.11
N THR A 188 -11.87 -66.86 -27.93
CA THR A 188 -10.56 -66.80 -28.61
C THR A 188 -9.66 -65.78 -27.91
N SER A 189 -8.39 -66.11 -27.76
CA SER A 189 -7.37 -65.26 -27.11
C SER A 189 -6.54 -64.42 -28.09
N GLU A 190 -6.04 -63.30 -27.58
CA GLU A 190 -4.85 -62.54 -27.99
C GLU A 190 -3.59 -63.42 -28.22
N PRO A 191 -2.51 -62.95 -28.92
CA PRO A 191 -1.62 -61.86 -28.42
C PRO A 191 -0.80 -61.00 -29.42
N THR A 192 -0.16 -59.94 -28.88
CA THR A 192 1.10 -59.23 -29.27
C THR A 192 1.24 -58.67 -30.71
N ASP A 193 2.00 -57.61 -31.03
CA ASP A 193 2.86 -56.63 -30.32
C ASP A 193 2.99 -55.38 -31.25
N VAL A 194 3.53 -54.18 -30.95
CA VAL A 194 4.21 -53.50 -29.81
C VAL A 194 3.53 -52.08 -29.65
N THR A 195 3.91 -51.07 -28.84
CA THR A 195 5.17 -50.62 -28.20
C THR A 195 4.88 -49.81 -26.92
N ALA A 196 5.89 -49.53 -26.11
CA ALA A 196 5.78 -48.79 -24.84
C ALA A 196 6.17 -47.29 -24.91
N GLU A 197 6.04 -46.62 -23.75
CA GLU A 197 6.38 -45.22 -23.42
C GLU A 197 5.46 -44.14 -24.04
N SER A 198 4.83 -43.25 -23.27
CA SER A 198 5.35 -42.57 -22.08
C SER A 198 4.26 -42.15 -21.08
N GLU A 199 4.59 -42.20 -19.79
CA GLU A 199 3.69 -41.75 -18.71
C GLU A 199 3.56 -40.22 -18.71
N THR A 200 2.32 -39.69 -18.72
CA THR A 200 2.08 -38.26 -18.51
C THR A 200 1.32 -38.06 -17.20
N GLU A 201 1.98 -37.50 -16.19
CA GLU A 201 1.35 -37.23 -14.89
C GLU A 201 0.09 -36.35 -15.02
N PRO A 202 -0.98 -36.62 -14.24
CA PRO A 202 -2.18 -35.80 -14.25
C PRO A 202 -1.92 -34.43 -13.59
N GLN A 203 -1.64 -33.42 -14.43
CA GLN A 203 -1.33 -32.03 -14.01
C GLN A 203 -2.37 -31.37 -13.08
N GLY A 204 -3.57 -31.95 -12.93
CA GLY A 204 -4.58 -31.52 -11.96
C GLY A 204 -4.08 -31.54 -10.50
N SER A 205 -3.19 -32.47 -10.13
CA SER A 205 -2.66 -32.55 -8.76
C SER A 205 -1.87 -31.29 -8.36
N LEU A 206 -1.00 -30.82 -9.27
CA LEU A 206 -0.11 -29.67 -9.07
C LEU A 206 -0.86 -28.33 -8.92
N LEU A 207 -2.09 -28.24 -9.45
CA LEU A 207 -2.97 -27.09 -9.24
C LEU A 207 -3.59 -27.09 -7.84
N VAL A 208 -4.10 -28.23 -7.37
CA VAL A 208 -4.73 -28.35 -6.03
C VAL A 208 -3.74 -28.02 -4.90
N GLU A 209 -2.48 -28.46 -5.03
CA GLU A 209 -1.38 -28.09 -4.13
C GLU A 209 -1.13 -26.57 -4.06
N LYS A 210 -1.19 -25.86 -5.19
CA LYS A 210 -0.99 -24.41 -5.23
C LYS A 210 -2.10 -23.64 -4.53
N TYR A 211 -3.36 -24.10 -4.62
CA TYR A 211 -4.47 -23.46 -3.90
C TYR A 211 -4.39 -23.70 -2.39
N LYS A 212 -4.08 -24.92 -1.93
CA LYS A 212 -3.88 -25.21 -0.49
C LYS A 212 -2.78 -24.37 0.19
N LYS A 213 -1.80 -23.87 -0.59
CA LYS A 213 -0.73 -22.99 -0.09
C LYS A 213 -1.18 -21.52 0.08
N LEU A 214 -2.35 -21.13 -0.44
CA LEU A 214 -2.94 -19.79 -0.26
C LEU A 214 -3.84 -19.71 0.99
N ASP A 215 -4.60 -20.77 1.31
CA ASP A 215 -5.50 -20.79 2.49
C ASP A 215 -4.74 -20.68 3.83
N ASN A 216 -3.45 -21.04 3.83
CA ASN A 216 -2.57 -20.93 5.00
C ASN A 216 -2.02 -19.51 5.25
N ILE A 217 -2.34 -18.52 4.40
CA ILE A 217 -1.96 -17.12 4.62
C ILE A 217 -2.88 -16.52 5.69
N ARG A 218 -2.51 -16.71 6.96
CA ARG A 218 -3.16 -16.12 8.14
C ARG A 218 -3.49 -14.65 7.89
N ALA A 219 -4.79 -14.33 7.90
CA ALA A 219 -5.28 -12.97 7.76
C ALA A 219 -4.61 -12.03 8.78
N PRO A 220 -4.15 -10.83 8.39
CA PRO A 220 -3.61 -9.84 9.32
C PRO A 220 -4.62 -9.53 10.42
N LEU A 221 -4.15 -9.40 11.68
CA LEU A 221 -5.03 -9.06 12.80
C LEU A 221 -5.77 -7.75 12.50
N LYS A 222 -7.09 -7.75 12.75
CA LYS A 222 -7.97 -6.59 12.57
C LYS A 222 -7.68 -5.52 13.64
N HIS A 223 -6.54 -4.82 13.52
CA HIS A 223 -6.34 -3.55 14.20
C HIS A 223 -7.48 -2.61 13.78
N LYS A 224 -8.26 -2.15 14.76
CA LYS A 224 -9.39 -1.23 14.54
C LYS A 224 -8.85 0.11 14.03
N LEU A 225 -8.77 0.27 12.70
CA LEU A 225 -8.65 1.57 12.07
C LEU A 225 -9.83 2.42 12.57
N ARG A 226 -9.55 3.53 13.27
CA ARG A 226 -10.59 4.48 13.66
C ARG A 226 -11.27 4.98 12.38
N SER A 227 -12.61 5.08 12.42
CA SER A 227 -13.38 5.76 11.39
C SER A 227 -12.90 7.21 11.29
N VAL A 228 -12.19 7.53 10.21
CA VAL A 228 -11.79 8.90 9.90
C VAL A 228 -13.03 9.65 9.44
N ASP A 229 -13.38 10.72 10.15
CA ASP A 229 -14.62 11.45 9.89
C ASP A 229 -14.50 12.31 8.63
N PHE A 230 -15.02 11.79 7.51
CA PHE A 230 -14.91 12.40 6.19
C PHE A 230 -15.58 13.78 6.09
N CYS A 231 -16.47 14.13 7.03
CA CYS A 231 -17.08 15.45 7.14
C CYS A 231 -16.01 16.55 7.25
N SER A 232 -14.95 16.32 8.04
CA SER A 232 -13.83 17.25 8.23
C SER A 232 -13.03 17.47 6.94
N LEU A 233 -12.82 16.40 6.16
CA LEU A 233 -12.11 16.47 4.88
C LEU A 233 -12.95 17.19 3.81
N ALA A 234 -14.26 16.93 3.77
CA ALA A 234 -15.19 17.61 2.88
C ALA A 234 -15.28 19.13 3.19
N ALA A 235 -15.28 19.52 4.47
CA ALA A 235 -15.24 20.93 4.88
C ALA A 235 -13.94 21.62 4.44
N ALA A 236 -12.79 21.00 4.68
CA ALA A 236 -11.48 21.53 4.28
C ALA A 236 -11.36 21.73 2.76
N LEU A 237 -11.90 20.82 1.95
CA LEU A 237 -11.97 20.96 0.50
C LEU A 237 -12.93 22.08 0.06
N ARG A 238 -14.09 22.21 0.71
CA ARG A 238 -15.12 23.21 0.37
C ARG A 238 -14.66 24.65 0.67
N MET A 239 -13.86 24.86 1.72
CA MET A 239 -13.24 26.16 2.02
C MET A 239 -12.28 26.62 0.91
N LYS A 240 -11.55 25.69 0.27
CA LYS A 240 -10.55 26.01 -0.75
C LYS A 240 -11.15 26.52 -2.08
N GLY A 241 -12.44 26.28 -2.31
CA GLY A 241 -13.15 26.75 -3.51
C GLY A 241 -13.67 28.19 -3.47
N LYS A 242 -13.65 28.86 -2.30
CA LYS A 242 -14.24 30.20 -2.12
C LYS A 242 -13.27 31.39 -2.16
N GLN A 243 -11.96 31.16 -2.28
CA GLN A 243 -10.95 32.23 -2.30
C GLN A 243 -10.43 32.60 -3.70
N SER A 244 -10.98 32.03 -4.77
CA SER A 244 -10.64 32.35 -6.16
C SER A 244 -11.81 33.05 -6.86
N GLY A 245 -12.44 34.03 -6.19
CA GLY A 245 -13.74 34.55 -6.60
C GLY A 245 -14.20 35.83 -5.88
N SER A 246 -13.28 36.78 -5.67
CA SER A 246 -13.62 38.20 -5.58
C SER A 246 -12.56 38.99 -6.33
N ILE A 247 -13.02 40.03 -7.02
CA ILE A 247 -12.23 41.22 -7.38
C ILE A 247 -12.12 42.08 -6.10
#